data_AF-A0A957CZE3-F1
#
_entry.id   AF-A0A957CZE3-F1
#
_cell.length_a   1.000
_cell.length_b   1.000
_cell.length_c   1.000
_cell.angle_alpha   90.00
_cell.angle_beta   90.00
_cell.angle_gamma   90.00
#
_symmetry.space_group_name_H-M   'P 1'
#
loop_
_entity.id
_entity.type
_entity.pdbx_description
1 polymer ?
#
loop_
_entity_poly.entity_id
_entity_poly.type
_entity_poly.pdbx_seq_one_letter_code
_entity_poly.pdbx_strand_id
1 'polypeptide(L)'
;MGRVTREIDLPLCTACVQTLHRRSGAEERWHKVGLLFAGVVGLLVLSIGLLLTPVGWGLGLRFSMALLASLAAGTAVFTLARIRQTRVALPEKQTIRSAARIDTFSWRAVTFDFQNDTFTERFKSLNESLLMES
;
A
#
# COMPACT_ATOMS: atom_id res chain seq x y z
N MET A 1 25.77 0.89 3.43
CA MET A 1 25.18 1.08 2.09
C MET A 1 23.84 1.78 2.26
N GLY A 2 23.80 3.09 1.99
CA GLY A 2 22.59 3.91 2.16
C GLY A 2 21.61 3.66 1.01
N ARG A 3 20.34 3.47 1.32
CA ARG A 3 19.27 3.32 0.33
C ARG A 3 18.98 4.71 -0.24
N VAL A 4 19.43 4.99 -1.46
CA VAL A 4 19.12 6.25 -2.15
C VAL A 4 17.67 6.18 -2.63
N THR A 5 16.76 6.83 -1.91
CA THR A 5 15.40 7.09 -2.38
C THR A 5 15.41 8.40 -3.14
N ARG A 6 15.27 8.35 -4.47
CA ARG A 6 14.99 9.53 -5.30
C ARG A 6 13.48 9.67 -5.45
N GLU A 7 12.95 10.82 -5.03
CA GLU A 7 11.58 11.21 -5.30
C GLU A 7 11.53 11.77 -6.74
N ILE A 8 10.49 11.40 -7.49
CA ILE A 8 10.34 11.76 -8.90
C ILE A 8 8.98 12.43 -9.05
N ASP A 9 8.98 13.64 -9.58
CA ASP A 9 7.77 14.41 -9.79
C ASP A 9 7.06 13.97 -11.08
N LEU A 10 5.76 13.70 -10.99
CA LEU A 10 4.94 13.38 -12.14
C LEU A 10 4.12 14.60 -12.59
N PRO A 11 4.01 14.88 -13.90
CA PRO A 11 3.18 15.96 -14.44
C PRO A 11 1.69 15.63 -14.34
N LEU A 12 1.13 15.67 -13.13
CA LEU A 12 -0.29 15.45 -12.87
C LEU A 12 -1.06 16.77 -12.88
N CYS A 13 -2.23 16.76 -13.52
CA CYS A 13 -3.15 17.89 -13.45
C CYS A 13 -3.77 18.02 -12.04
N THR A 14 -4.14 19.23 -11.60
CA THR A 14 -4.75 19.45 -10.27
C THR A 14 -6.03 18.62 -10.07
N ALA A 15 -6.85 18.50 -11.12
CA ALA A 15 -8.02 17.62 -11.12
C ALA A 15 -7.63 16.13 -10.97
N CYS A 16 -6.53 15.71 -11.60
CA CYS A 16 -6.00 14.34 -11.52
C CYS A 16 -5.55 14.00 -10.09
N VAL A 17 -4.87 14.94 -9.43
CA VAL A 17 -4.47 14.85 -8.02
C VAL A 17 -5.69 14.76 -7.11
N GLN A 18 -6.71 15.58 -7.33
CA GLN A 18 -7.97 15.51 -6.58
C GLN A 18 -8.67 14.17 -6.76
N THR A 19 -8.71 13.63 -7.98
CA THR A 19 -9.30 12.30 -8.26
C THR A 19 -8.51 11.17 -7.59
N LEU A 20 -7.18 11.27 -7.49
CA LEU A 20 -6.36 10.31 -6.74
C LEU A 20 -6.68 10.31 -5.23
N HIS A 21 -6.87 11.49 -4.64
CA HIS A 21 -7.19 11.64 -3.22
C HIS A 21 -8.65 11.28 -2.89
N ARG A 22 -9.59 11.46 -3.82
CA ARG A 22 -11.02 11.23 -3.60
C ARG A 22 -11.32 9.75 -3.40
N ARG A 23 -11.69 9.31 -2.20
CA ARG A 23 -12.13 7.92 -1.97
C ARG A 23 -13.52 7.68 -2.57
N SER A 24 -13.68 6.57 -3.29
CA SER A 24 -15.01 6.14 -3.74
C SER A 24 -15.81 5.58 -2.56
N GLY A 25 -17.14 5.60 -2.65
CA GLY A 25 -18.00 4.98 -1.62
C GLY A 25 -17.72 3.48 -1.42
N ALA A 26 -17.30 2.78 -2.49
CA ALA A 26 -16.87 1.39 -2.41
C ALA A 26 -15.52 1.24 -1.69
N GLU A 27 -14.55 2.13 -1.96
CA GLU A 27 -13.26 2.15 -1.25
C GLU A 27 -13.45 2.41 0.25
N GLU A 28 -14.33 3.34 0.62
CA GLU A 28 -14.66 3.67 2.01
C GLU A 28 -15.33 2.48 2.72
N ARG A 29 -16.26 1.80 2.04
CA ARG A 29 -16.94 0.60 2.56
C ARG A 29 -15.94 -0.53 2.81
N TRP A 30 -15.04 -0.80 1.87
CA TRP A 30 -14.00 -1.82 2.04
C TRP A 30 -13.01 -1.48 3.15
N HIS A 31 -12.68 -0.20 3.35
CA HIS A 31 -11.83 0.23 4.46
C HIS A 31 -12.50 -0.05 5.81
N LYS A 32 -13.79 0.34 5.97
CA LYS A 32 -14.56 0.09 7.19
C LYS A 32 -14.78 -1.39 7.46
N VAL A 33 -15.17 -2.15 6.43
CA VAL A 33 -15.36 -3.61 6.54
C VAL A 33 -14.05 -4.31 6.85
N GLY A 34 -12.94 -3.92 6.19
CA GLY A 34 -11.62 -4.47 6.45
C GLY A 34 -11.14 -4.21 7.88
N LEU A 35 -11.41 -3.04 8.44
CA LEU A 35 -11.08 -2.69 9.82
C LEU A 35 -11.92 -3.48 10.84
N LEU A 36 -13.22 -3.61 10.59
CA LEU A 36 -14.10 -4.44 11.41
C LEU A 36 -13.67 -5.91 11.39
N PHE A 37 -13.40 -6.46 10.20
CA PHE A 37 -13.00 -7.86 10.05
C PHE A 37 -11.63 -8.13 10.69
N ALA A 38 -10.67 -7.21 10.53
CA ALA A 38 -9.37 -7.30 11.19
C ALA A 38 -9.50 -7.30 12.72
N GLY A 39 -10.38 -6.45 13.27
CA GLY A 39 -10.65 -6.41 14.71
C GLY A 39 -11.28 -7.71 15.22
N VAL A 40 -12.29 -8.24 14.52
CA VAL A 40 -12.96 -9.50 14.87
C VAL A 40 -11.99 -10.68 14.82
N VAL A 41 -11.20 -10.80 13.75
CA VAL A 41 -10.20 -11.86 13.61
C VAL A 41 -9.11 -11.73 14.68
N GLY A 42 -8.63 -10.52 14.95
CA GLY A 42 -7.67 -10.27 16.03
C GLY A 42 -8.18 -10.75 17.38
N LEU A 43 -9.42 -10.42 17.75
CA LEU A 43 -10.03 -10.87 19.00
C LEU A 43 -10.18 -12.39 19.05
N LEU A 44 -10.63 -13.03 17.97
CA LEU A 44 -10.75 -14.49 17.89
C LEU A 44 -9.41 -15.17 18.09
N VAL A 45 -8.35 -14.71 17.40
CA VAL A 45 -7.00 -15.28 17.53
C VAL A 45 -6.44 -15.08 18.93
N LEU A 46 -6.71 -13.93 19.56
CA LEU A 46 -6.31 -13.69 20.95
C LEU A 46 -6.99 -14.68 21.91
N SER A 47 -8.32 -14.82 21.82
CA SER A 47 -9.11 -15.72 22.66
C SER A 47 -8.70 -17.18 22.47
N ILE A 48 -8.54 -17.62 21.23
CA ILE A 48 -8.12 -18.99 20.89
C ILE A 48 -6.67 -19.23 21.35
N GLY A 49 -5.77 -18.26 21.15
CA GLY A 49 -4.37 -18.38 21.58
C GLY A 49 -4.24 -18.50 23.10
N LEU A 50 -5.03 -17.73 23.86
CA LEU A 50 -5.09 -17.87 25.32
C LEU A 50 -5.65 -19.23 25.75
N LEU A 51 -6.67 -19.75 25.06
CA LEU A 51 -7.30 -21.03 25.38
C LEU A 51 -6.39 -22.24 25.05
N LEU A 52 -5.70 -22.20 23.91
CA LEU A 52 -4.86 -23.31 23.44
C LEU A 52 -3.44 -23.31 24.04
N THR A 53 -3.00 -22.20 24.64
CA THR A 53 -1.67 -22.17 25.26
C THR A 53 -1.65 -23.00 26.55
N PRO A 54 -0.59 -23.80 26.78
CA PRO A 54 -0.51 -24.67 27.96
C PRO A 54 -0.60 -23.89 29.28
N VAL A 55 -1.34 -24.42 30.26
CA VAL A 55 -1.51 -23.78 31.58
C VAL A 55 -0.21 -23.71 32.38
N GLY A 56 0.78 -24.56 32.05
CA GLY A 56 2.10 -24.53 32.67
C GLY A 56 2.98 -23.34 32.27
N TRP A 57 2.58 -22.53 31.29
CA TRP A 57 3.28 -21.31 30.94
C TRP A 57 2.76 -20.13 31.78
N GLY A 58 3.67 -19.27 32.25
CA GLY A 58 3.30 -18.07 32.99
C GLY A 58 2.30 -17.20 32.21
N LEU A 59 1.31 -16.64 32.92
CA LEU A 59 0.21 -15.88 32.30
C LEU A 59 0.72 -14.75 31.38
N GLY A 60 1.78 -14.05 31.78
CA GLY A 60 2.39 -13.00 30.97
C GLY A 60 2.99 -13.49 29.64
N LEU A 61 3.62 -14.67 29.62
CA LEU A 61 4.15 -15.27 28.40
C LEU A 61 3.01 -15.70 27.46
N ARG A 62 1.95 -16.31 28.01
CA ARG A 62 0.77 -16.74 27.24
C ARG A 62 0.07 -15.54 26.61
N PHE A 63 -0.14 -14.48 27.39
CA PHE A 63 -0.79 -13.27 26.91
C PHE A 63 0.05 -12.57 25.84
N SER A 64 1.37 -12.40 26.05
CA SER A 64 2.24 -11.76 25.06
C SER A 64 2.31 -12.53 23.74
N MET A 65 2.41 -13.87 23.78
CA MET A 65 2.36 -14.70 22.59
C MET A 65 1.02 -14.62 21.85
N ALA A 66 -0.10 -14.72 22.59
CA ALA A 66 -1.43 -14.60 22.01
C ALA A 66 -1.67 -13.19 21.42
N LEU A 67 -1.14 -12.15 22.06
CA LEU A 67 -1.21 -10.77 21.58
C LEU A 67 -0.41 -10.59 20.29
N LEU A 68 0.82 -11.11 20.23
CA LEU A 68 1.63 -11.07 19.01
C LEU A 68 0.94 -11.81 17.85
N ALA A 69 0.37 -12.99 18.11
CA ALA A 69 -0.37 -13.74 17.11
C ALA A 69 -1.63 -12.98 16.64
N SER A 70 -2.37 -12.38 17.58
CA SER A 70 -3.56 -11.55 17.29
C SER A 70 -3.22 -10.35 16.41
N LEU A 71 -2.15 -9.62 16.74
CA LEU A 71 -1.67 -8.47 15.98
C LEU A 71 -1.22 -8.89 14.57
N ALA A 72 -0.47 -9.98 14.45
CA ALA A 72 -0.05 -10.51 13.15
C ALA A 72 -1.25 -10.88 12.28
N ALA A 73 -2.23 -11.60 12.83
CA ALA A 73 -3.43 -12.01 12.12
C ALA A 73 -4.31 -10.82 11.71
N GLY A 74 -4.56 -9.88 12.62
CA GLY A 74 -5.33 -8.66 12.33
C GLY A 74 -4.66 -7.82 11.25
N THR A 75 -3.33 -7.68 11.30
CA THR A 75 -2.55 -6.96 10.29
C THR A 75 -2.65 -7.66 8.93
N ALA A 76 -2.52 -8.98 8.87
CA ALA A 76 -2.65 -9.75 7.63
C ALA A 76 -4.04 -9.60 6.99
N VAL A 77 -5.11 -9.64 7.78
CA VAL A 77 -6.48 -9.43 7.27
C VAL A 77 -6.65 -8.00 6.75
N PHE A 78 -6.15 -7.02 7.48
CA PHE A 78 -6.22 -5.62 7.05
C PHE A 78 -5.43 -5.36 5.76
N THR A 79 -4.23 -5.92 5.62
CA THR A 79 -3.44 -5.79 4.38
C THR A 79 -4.12 -6.48 3.20
N LEU A 80 -4.71 -7.66 3.39
CA LEU A 80 -5.49 -8.34 2.35
C LEU A 80 -6.71 -7.51 1.92
N ALA A 81 -7.44 -6.93 2.88
CA ALA A 81 -8.55 -6.03 2.59
C ALA A 81 -8.09 -4.79 1.83
N ARG A 82 -6.95 -4.20 2.20
CA ARG A 82 -6.33 -3.06 1.50
C ARG A 82 -5.90 -3.41 0.07
N ILE A 83 -5.32 -4.58 -0.15
CA ILE A 83 -4.99 -5.07 -1.50
C ILE A 83 -6.27 -5.20 -2.32
N ARG A 84 -7.35 -5.77 -1.77
CA ARG A 84 -8.63 -5.85 -2.48
C ARG A 84 -9.25 -4.48 -2.75
N GLN A 85 -9.11 -3.53 -1.83
CA GLN A 85 -9.54 -2.14 -2.03
C GLN A 85 -8.87 -1.51 -3.26
N THR A 86 -7.59 -1.79 -3.51
CA THR A 86 -6.90 -1.27 -4.71
C THR A 86 -7.45 -1.84 -6.03
N ARG A 87 -8.00 -3.06 -6.02
CA ARG A 87 -8.62 -3.68 -7.20
C ARG A 87 -10.03 -3.12 -7.50
N VAL A 88 -10.70 -2.60 -6.47
CA VAL A 88 -12.04 -1.97 -6.57
C VAL A 88 -11.92 -0.44 -6.71
N ALA A 89 -10.71 0.09 -6.84
CA ALA A 89 -10.51 1.51 -7.08
C ALA A 89 -11.21 1.96 -8.36
N LEU A 90 -11.71 3.20 -8.38
CA LEU A 90 -12.37 3.79 -9.55
C LEU A 90 -11.55 3.56 -10.83
N PRO A 91 -12.18 3.25 -11.97
CA PRO A 91 -11.46 3.07 -13.23
C PRO A 91 -10.60 4.29 -13.57
N GLU A 92 -11.11 5.51 -13.32
CA GLU A 92 -10.34 6.76 -13.47
C GLU A 92 -9.04 6.78 -12.67
N LYS A 93 -9.03 6.28 -11.43
CA LYS A 93 -7.80 6.17 -10.63
C LYS A 93 -6.87 5.10 -11.16
N GLN A 94 -7.41 4.01 -11.69
CA GLN A 94 -6.59 2.96 -12.29
C GLN A 94 -5.90 3.47 -13.55
N THR A 95 -6.59 4.26 -14.38
CA THR A 95 -6.03 4.91 -15.56
C THR A 95 -4.93 5.91 -15.20
N ILE A 96 -5.13 6.73 -14.16
CA ILE A 96 -4.07 7.65 -13.70
C ILE A 96 -2.86 6.87 -13.16
N ARG A 97 -3.08 5.76 -12.46
CA ARG A 97 -2.00 4.88 -11.97
C ARG A 97 -1.27 4.13 -13.08
N SER A 98 -1.92 3.87 -14.21
CA SER A 98 -1.32 3.22 -15.38
C SER A 98 -0.76 4.21 -16.40
N ALA A 99 -0.87 5.52 -16.17
CA ALA A 99 -0.34 6.55 -17.06
C ALA A 99 1.19 6.53 -17.16
N ALA A 100 1.87 6.09 -16.09
CA ALA A 100 3.30 5.84 -16.06
C ALA A 100 3.56 4.51 -15.37
N ARG A 101 4.31 3.62 -16.02
CA ARG A 101 4.69 2.32 -15.46
C ARG A 101 6.21 2.22 -15.43
N ILE A 102 6.76 1.78 -14.29
CA ILE A 102 8.16 1.38 -14.24
C ILE A 102 8.27 0.03 -14.96
N ASP A 103 8.97 -0.01 -16.07
CA ASP A 103 9.20 -1.23 -16.85
C ASP A 103 10.40 -2.00 -16.30
N THR A 104 11.54 -1.32 -16.19
CA THR A 104 12.76 -1.90 -15.60
C THR A 104 13.35 -1.00 -14.54
N PHE A 105 13.71 -1.58 -13.39
CA PHE A 105 14.41 -0.90 -12.31
C PHE A 105 15.75 -1.59 -12.06
N SER A 106 16.84 -0.85 -12.20
CA SER A 106 18.18 -1.25 -11.78
C SER A 106 18.78 -0.17 -10.87
N TRP A 107 19.81 -0.53 -10.11
CA TRP A 107 20.52 0.43 -9.26
C TRP A 107 21.22 1.56 -10.05
N ARG A 108 21.38 1.40 -11.38
CA ARG A 108 21.97 2.40 -12.28
C ARG A 108 20.94 3.18 -13.09
N ALA A 109 19.81 2.57 -13.43
CA ALA A 109 18.84 3.13 -14.36
C ALA A 109 17.43 2.61 -14.09
N VAL A 110 16.45 3.50 -14.26
CA VAL A 110 15.02 3.18 -14.19
C VAL A 110 14.40 3.57 -15.52
N THR A 111 13.69 2.64 -16.15
CA THR A 111 12.96 2.87 -17.40
C THR A 111 11.49 3.04 -17.07
N PHE A 112 10.93 4.15 -17.53
CA PHE A 112 9.52 4.45 -17.43
C PHE A 112 8.87 4.30 -18.80
N ASP A 113 7.79 3.53 -18.85
CA ASP A 113 6.89 3.46 -19.98
C ASP A 113 5.74 4.44 -19.77
N PHE A 114 5.48 5.27 -20.77
CA PHE A 114 4.47 6.32 -20.73
C PHE A 114 3.49 6.10 -21.89
N GLN A 115 2.20 6.25 -21.64
CA GLN A 115 1.19 6.06 -22.68
C GLN A 115 1.16 7.18 -23.76
N ASN A 116 1.87 8.30 -23.54
CA ASN A 116 1.82 9.46 -24.42
C ASN A 116 3.17 10.21 -24.45
N ASP A 117 3.67 10.50 -25.66
CA ASP A 117 4.91 11.23 -25.89
C ASP A 117 4.94 12.64 -25.26
N THR A 118 3.79 13.32 -25.20
CA THR A 118 3.66 14.65 -24.57
C THR A 118 3.90 14.58 -23.06
N PHE A 119 3.54 13.44 -22.44
CA PHE A 119 3.75 13.20 -21.02
C PHE A 119 5.24 12.93 -20.75
N THR A 120 5.91 12.21 -21.64
CA THR A 120 7.35 11.95 -21.60
C THR A 120 8.17 13.24 -21.64
N GLU A 121 7.84 14.18 -22.52
CA GLU A 121 8.56 15.46 -22.62
C GLU A 121 8.40 16.30 -21.35
N ARG A 122 7.17 16.41 -20.81
CA ARG A 122 6.93 17.13 -19.56
C ARG A 122 7.58 16.46 -18.35
N PHE A 123 7.62 15.14 -18.33
CA PHE A 123 8.31 14.38 -17.28
C PHE A 123 9.80 14.66 -17.31
N LYS A 124 10.42 14.68 -18.50
CA LYS A 124 11.85 15.03 -18.66
C LYS A 124 12.13 16.46 -18.20
N SER A 125 11.30 17.43 -18.58
CA SER A 125 11.50 18.83 -18.16
C SER A 125 11.35 19.03 -16.65
N LEU A 126 10.47 18.26 -15.99
CA LEU A 126 10.29 18.36 -14.53
C LEU A 126 11.42 17.71 -13.73
N ASN A 127 12.03 16.65 -14.27
CA ASN A 127 13.03 15.87 -13.56
C ASN A 127 14.44 16.06 -14.13
N GLU A 128 14.68 17.11 -14.91
CA GLU A 128 15.94 17.35 -15.61
C GLU A 128 17.15 17.36 -14.65
N SER A 129 16.99 17.96 -13.47
CA SER A 129 17.99 17.99 -12.39
C SER A 129 18.32 16.60 -11.82
N LEU A 130 17.37 15.67 -11.84
CA LEU A 130 17.54 14.30 -11.34
C LEU A 130 18.06 13.34 -12.42
N LEU A 131 17.90 13.72 -13.69
CA LEU A 131 18.29 12.93 -14.87
C LEU A 131 19.71 13.27 -15.37
N MET A 132 20.23 14.47 -15.07
CA MET A 132 21.56 14.91 -15.51
C MET A 132 22.71 14.61 -14.52
N GLU A 133 22.45 13.99 -13.37
CA GLU A 133 23.52 13.46 -12.51
C GLU A 133 24.04 12.12 -13.06
N SER A 134 24.96 12.21 -14.02
CA SER A 134 25.84 11.12 -14.49
C SER A 134 27.15 11.10 -13.73
#